data_AF-A0A1V5LDG4-F1
#
_entry.id   AF-A0A1V5LDG4-F1
#
_cell.length_a   1.000
_cell.length_b   1.000
_cell.length_c   1.000
_cell.angle_alpha   90.00
_cell.angle_beta   90.00
_cell.angle_gamma   90.00
#
_symmetry.space_group_name_H-M   'P 1'
#
loop_
_entity.id
_entity.type
_entity.pdbx_description
1 polymer ?
#
loop_
_entity_poly.entity_id
_entity_poly.type
_entity_poly.pdbx_seq_one_letter_code
_entity_poly.pdbx_strand_id
1 'polypeptide(L)'
;MPLAHRSLSHGTVVFGFFNIDTDCLLLNNVFFFATDFCAWIKRWAAEGPPQQEQVPVYVISAQEDIGNLHWSFRGHDHPGFIPAVYHLYPFPAAQEDFKQQPEGWQVRDTVEPILREYAQTQNWLVKFDEDKGLVHLGEYIFDRPGFRELLDYVWRGGMPMWRDNDPPQYVREMIEAVRTSPHWPFQGMCRTY
;
A
#
# COMPACT_ATOMS: atom_id res chain seq x y z
N MET A 1 -3.54 -7.83 -4.89
CA MET A 1 -4.68 -7.18 -5.57
C MET A 1 -5.37 -6.19 -4.64
N PRO A 2 -5.59 -4.94 -5.09
CA PRO A 2 -6.17 -3.90 -4.27
C PRO A 2 -7.63 -4.24 -3.95
N LEU A 3 -8.08 -3.88 -2.75
CA LEU A 3 -9.45 -4.08 -2.29
C LEU A 3 -10.13 -2.75 -1.97
N ALA A 4 -11.46 -2.82 -1.89
CA ALA A 4 -12.27 -1.73 -1.38
C ALA A 4 -12.10 -1.61 0.14
N HIS A 5 -11.73 -0.41 0.60
CA HIS A 5 -11.62 -0.03 2.00
C HIS A 5 -12.48 1.21 2.26
N ARG A 6 -12.99 1.33 3.48
CA ARG A 6 -13.80 2.49 3.86
C ARG A 6 -12.93 3.63 4.36
N SER A 7 -13.07 4.78 3.73
CA SER A 7 -12.61 6.07 4.24
C SER A 7 -13.81 6.92 4.69
N LEU A 8 -13.57 7.81 5.64
CA LEU A 8 -14.57 8.79 6.08
C LEU A 8 -14.68 9.99 5.14
N SER A 9 -13.62 10.33 4.41
CA SER A 9 -13.62 11.48 3.49
C SER A 9 -14.12 11.17 2.08
N HIS A 10 -13.79 9.99 1.53
CA HIS A 10 -14.06 9.64 0.13
C HIS A 10 -14.98 8.42 -0.04
N GLY A 11 -15.60 7.95 1.05
CA GLY A 11 -16.39 6.72 1.01
C GLY A 11 -15.50 5.51 0.72
N THR A 12 -15.82 4.74 -0.32
CA THR A 12 -15.03 3.55 -0.68
C THR A 12 -13.81 3.95 -1.49
N VAL A 13 -12.63 3.59 -1.01
CA VAL A 13 -11.34 3.79 -1.68
C VAL A 13 -10.70 2.45 -2.01
N VAL A 14 -9.89 2.41 -3.06
CA VAL A 14 -9.14 1.23 -3.45
C VAL A 14 -7.77 1.28 -2.79
N PHE A 15 -7.41 0.25 -2.02
CA PHE A 15 -6.09 0.15 -1.39
C PHE A 15 -5.46 -1.23 -1.60
N GLY A 16 -4.15 -1.27 -1.88
CA GLY A 16 -3.37 -2.49 -1.80
C GLY A 16 -2.36 -2.69 -2.93
N PHE A 17 -1.79 -3.90 -2.99
CA PHE A 17 -0.83 -4.29 -4.02
C PHE A 17 -1.54 -4.47 -5.36
N PHE A 18 -1.09 -3.79 -6.41
CA PHE A 18 -1.67 -3.93 -7.74
C PHE A 18 -1.01 -5.01 -8.60
N ASN A 19 0.21 -5.43 -8.27
CA ASN A 19 0.96 -6.49 -8.93
C ASN A 19 1.67 -7.35 -7.87
N ILE A 20 1.69 -8.67 -8.04
CA ILE A 20 2.17 -9.61 -7.02
C ILE A 20 3.69 -9.66 -6.90
N ASP A 21 4.43 -9.25 -7.92
CA ASP A 21 5.89 -9.28 -7.99
C ASP A 21 6.54 -7.99 -7.49
N THR A 22 5.74 -6.98 -7.18
CA THR A 22 6.22 -5.68 -6.68
C THR A 22 5.67 -5.44 -5.27
N ASP A 23 6.42 -4.71 -4.44
CA ASP A 23 5.91 -4.24 -3.14
C ASP A 23 5.19 -2.88 -3.26
N CYS A 24 4.84 -2.43 -4.46
CA CYS A 24 4.20 -1.14 -4.68
C CYS A 24 2.69 -1.20 -4.33
N LEU A 25 2.29 -0.36 -3.38
CA LEU A 25 0.92 -0.17 -2.93
C LEU A 25 0.29 1.01 -3.65
N LEU A 26 -1.03 0.95 -3.82
CA LEU A 26 -1.83 2.11 -4.19
C LEU A 26 -2.90 2.40 -3.13
N LEU A 27 -3.27 3.68 -3.05
CA LEU A 27 -4.47 4.21 -2.42
C LEU A 27 -5.14 5.13 -3.46
N ASN A 28 -6.11 4.59 -4.18
CA ASN A 28 -6.66 5.15 -5.42
C ASN A 28 -5.56 5.55 -6.42
N ASN A 29 -5.25 6.84 -6.51
CA ASN A 29 -4.32 7.43 -7.45
C ASN A 29 -2.95 7.76 -6.83
N VAL A 30 -2.74 7.37 -5.58
CA VAL A 30 -1.48 7.58 -4.88
C VAL A 30 -0.77 6.27 -4.66
N PHE A 31 0.52 6.24 -4.98
CA PHE A 31 1.38 5.09 -4.98
C PHE A 31 2.54 5.30 -4.01
N PHE A 32 2.94 4.23 -3.34
CA PHE A 32 4.08 4.20 -2.42
C PHE A 32 4.53 2.75 -2.20
N PHE A 33 5.78 2.56 -1.83
CA PHE A 33 6.32 1.22 -1.61
C PHE A 33 5.94 0.70 -0.22
N ALA A 34 5.59 -0.58 -0.11
CA ALA A 34 5.25 -1.21 1.16
C ALA A 34 6.43 -1.16 2.13
N THR A 35 7.67 -1.21 1.62
CA THR A 35 8.88 -0.99 2.43
C THR A 35 8.84 0.37 3.13
N ASP A 36 8.49 1.45 2.42
CA ASP A 36 8.40 2.81 2.97
C ASP A 36 7.23 2.93 3.95
N PHE A 37 6.05 2.45 3.55
CA PHE A 37 4.85 2.44 4.39
C PHE A 37 5.10 1.70 5.72
N CYS A 38 5.69 0.51 5.67
CA CYS A 38 5.99 -0.27 6.87
C CYS A 38 7.01 0.43 7.77
N ALA A 39 8.00 1.11 7.19
CA ALA A 39 8.97 1.89 7.95
C ALA A 39 8.30 3.08 8.69
N TRP A 40 7.38 3.79 8.04
CA TRP A 40 6.62 4.86 8.67
C TRP A 40 5.79 4.34 9.84
N ILE A 41 4.99 3.29 9.60
CA ILE A 41 4.14 2.67 10.63
C ILE A 41 4.96 2.15 11.80
N LYS A 42 6.06 1.44 11.53
CA LYS A 42 6.97 0.91 12.55
C LYS A 42 7.47 2.03 13.46
N ARG A 43 7.92 3.14 12.87
CA ARG A 43 8.41 4.31 13.62
C ARG A 43 7.30 4.94 14.46
N TRP A 44 6.13 5.20 13.88
CA TRP A 44 4.99 5.78 14.60
C TRP A 44 4.49 4.87 15.73
N ALA A 45 4.54 3.55 15.54
CA ALA A 45 4.16 2.59 16.57
C ALA A 45 5.18 2.54 17.71
N ALA A 46 6.48 2.68 17.43
CA ALA A 46 7.55 2.61 18.42
C ALA A 46 7.75 3.93 19.20
N GLU A 47 7.68 5.07 18.52
CA GLU A 47 8.01 6.39 19.06
C GLU A 47 6.77 7.21 19.46
N GLY A 48 5.60 6.78 18.99
CA GLY A 48 4.35 7.53 19.07
C GLY A 48 3.99 8.18 17.73
N PRO A 49 2.68 8.29 17.43
CA PRO A 49 2.24 8.90 16.18
C PRO A 49 2.62 10.38 16.13
N PRO A 50 2.97 10.91 14.95
CA PRO A 50 3.26 12.32 14.80
C PRO A 50 1.98 13.15 14.93
N GLN A 51 2.09 14.32 15.56
CA GLN A 51 1.03 15.33 15.48
C GLN A 51 0.80 15.75 14.03
N GLN A 52 1.89 15.96 13.29
CA GLN A 52 1.94 16.17 11.85
C GLN A 52 3.28 15.70 11.31
N GLU A 53 3.28 15.00 10.18
CA GLU A 53 4.48 14.62 9.46
C GLU A 53 4.24 14.68 7.95
N GLN A 54 5.27 15.03 7.18
CA GLN A 54 5.24 14.93 5.72
C GLN A 54 5.97 13.67 5.27
N VAL A 55 5.30 12.82 4.49
CA VAL A 55 5.89 11.60 3.91
C VAL A 55 5.86 11.67 2.37
N PRO A 56 6.92 11.22 1.68
CA PRO A 56 6.96 11.26 0.23
C PRO A 56 6.06 10.17 -0.37
N VAL A 57 5.29 10.54 -1.39
CA VAL A 57 4.42 9.64 -2.17
C VAL A 57 4.45 9.99 -3.65
N TYR A 58 3.97 9.09 -4.50
CA TYR A 58 3.84 9.28 -5.93
C TYR A 58 2.37 9.46 -6.29
N VAL A 59 2.00 10.58 -6.91
CA VAL A 59 0.62 10.85 -7.29
C VAL A 59 0.53 10.85 -8.81
N ILE A 60 -0.34 10.00 -9.35
CA ILE A 60 -0.73 10.03 -10.76
C ILE A 60 -2.05 10.80 -10.84
N SER A 61 -2.04 11.98 -11.46
CA SER A 61 -3.23 12.84 -11.49
C SER A 61 -4.25 12.42 -12.55
N ALA A 62 -3.79 11.93 -13.69
CA ALA A 62 -4.64 11.54 -14.81
C ALA A 62 -4.97 10.04 -14.73
N GLN A 63 -6.24 9.68 -14.84
CA GLN A 63 -6.68 8.29 -14.68
C GLN A 63 -6.15 7.40 -15.82
N GLU A 64 -5.99 7.97 -17.01
CA GLU A 64 -5.38 7.35 -18.18
C GLU A 64 -3.92 6.96 -17.94
N ASP A 65 -3.18 7.73 -17.13
CA ASP A 65 -1.78 7.46 -16.79
C ASP A 65 -1.62 6.38 -15.72
N ILE A 66 -2.68 6.11 -14.93
CA ILE A 66 -2.73 4.91 -14.09
C ILE A 66 -2.92 3.68 -14.99
N GLY A 67 -3.80 3.80 -15.99
CA GLY A 67 -4.19 2.73 -16.90
C GLY A 67 -5.12 1.70 -16.26
N ASN A 68 -5.58 0.72 -17.05
CA ASN A 68 -6.29 -0.44 -16.54
C ASN A 68 -5.79 -1.74 -17.21
N LEU A 69 -5.96 -2.86 -16.50
CA LEU A 69 -5.59 -4.18 -17.01
C LEU A 69 -6.55 -4.72 -18.08
N HIS A 70 -7.82 -4.29 -18.06
CA HIS A 70 -8.86 -4.76 -18.98
C HIS A 70 -8.49 -4.55 -20.46
N TRP A 71 -7.78 -3.47 -20.79
CA TRP A 71 -7.37 -3.17 -22.16
C TRP A 71 -6.12 -3.93 -22.60
N SER A 72 -5.16 -4.13 -21.69
CA SER A 72 -3.96 -4.94 -21.95
C SER A 72 -4.32 -6.40 -22.28
N PHE A 73 -5.32 -6.98 -21.61
CA PHE A 73 -5.83 -8.32 -21.94
C PHE A 73 -6.47 -8.43 -23.33
N ARG A 74 -6.88 -7.31 -23.93
CA ARG A 74 -7.49 -7.28 -25.27
C ARG A 74 -6.48 -6.97 -26.38
N GLY A 75 -5.18 -6.93 -26.07
CA GLY A 75 -4.12 -6.70 -27.06
C GLY A 75 -4.03 -5.26 -27.57
N HIS A 76 -4.58 -4.30 -26.82
CA HIS A 76 -4.39 -2.88 -27.10
C HIS A 76 -3.23 -2.34 -26.27
N ASP A 77 -2.27 -1.69 -26.93
CA ASP A 77 -1.26 -0.85 -26.28
C ASP A 77 -1.96 0.36 -25.69
N HIS A 78 -2.40 0.23 -24.43
CA HIS A 78 -2.88 1.39 -23.68
C HIS A 78 -1.76 1.87 -22.76
N PRO A 79 -1.37 3.16 -22.85
CA PRO A 79 -0.39 3.73 -21.93
C PRO A 79 -0.91 3.69 -20.50
N GLY A 80 0.03 3.64 -19.55
CA GLY A 80 -0.23 3.79 -18.12
C GLY A 80 0.73 2.96 -17.27
N PHE A 81 0.88 3.39 -16.03
CA PHE A 81 1.79 2.77 -15.07
C PHE A 81 1.47 1.29 -14.82
N ILE A 82 0.19 0.95 -14.57
CA ILE A 82 -0.19 -0.44 -14.26
C ILE A 82 0.10 -1.36 -15.46
N PRO A 83 -0.37 -1.07 -16.70
CA PRO A 83 0.03 -1.84 -17.88
C PRO A 83 1.53 -1.99 -18.07
N ALA A 84 2.31 -0.91 -17.88
CA ALA A 84 3.76 -0.93 -18.05
C ALA A 84 4.46 -1.90 -17.08
N VAL A 85 4.03 -1.93 -15.81
CA VAL A 85 4.55 -2.89 -14.82
C VAL A 85 4.17 -4.32 -15.19
N TYR A 86 2.94 -4.57 -15.64
CA TYR A 86 2.49 -5.91 -16.04
C TYR A 86 3.14 -6.44 -17.32
N HIS A 87 3.71 -5.56 -18.15
CA HIS A 87 4.52 -5.99 -19.29
C HIS A 87 5.84 -6.64 -18.83
N LEU A 88 6.43 -6.12 -17.75
CA LEU A 88 7.67 -6.66 -17.17
C LEU A 88 7.40 -7.81 -16.19
N TYR A 89 6.30 -7.71 -15.43
CA TYR A 89 5.89 -8.65 -14.39
C TYR A 89 4.46 -9.14 -14.70
N PRO A 90 4.30 -10.04 -15.70
CA PRO A 90 2.99 -10.52 -16.12
C PRO A 90 2.35 -11.41 -15.07
N PHE A 91 1.03 -11.63 -15.21
CA PHE A 91 0.37 -12.64 -14.40
C PHE A 91 1.05 -14.01 -14.57
N PRO A 92 1.17 -14.79 -13.48
CA PRO A 92 1.71 -16.14 -13.56
C PRO A 92 0.81 -17.01 -14.44
N ALA A 93 1.43 -17.96 -15.14
CA ALA A 93 0.69 -18.91 -15.98
C ALA A 93 -0.18 -19.86 -15.14
N ALA A 94 0.27 -20.20 -13.93
CA ALA A 94 -0.43 -21.07 -13.01
C ALA A 94 -1.15 -20.25 -11.92
N GLN A 95 -2.36 -20.65 -11.55
CA GLN A 95 -3.17 -19.90 -10.58
C GLN A 95 -2.63 -20.03 -9.16
N GLU A 96 -2.00 -21.15 -8.84
CA GLU A 96 -1.33 -21.43 -7.57
C GLU A 96 -0.16 -20.48 -7.28
N ASP A 97 0.51 -20.01 -8.34
CA ASP A 97 1.63 -19.07 -8.26
C ASP A 97 1.16 -17.63 -8.08
N PHE A 98 -0.16 -17.38 -8.16
CA PHE A 98 -0.74 -16.09 -7.89
C PHE A 98 -0.71 -15.81 -6.38
N LYS A 99 0.47 -15.43 -5.90
CA LYS A 99 0.82 -15.12 -4.51
C LYS A 99 1.67 -13.87 -4.44
N GLN A 100 1.45 -13.02 -3.43
CA GLN A 100 2.27 -11.83 -3.22
C GLN A 100 3.70 -12.27 -2.90
N GLN A 101 4.67 -11.82 -3.70
CA GLN A 101 6.07 -12.22 -3.55
C GLN A 101 6.73 -11.42 -2.41
N PRO A 102 7.28 -12.07 -1.37
CA PRO A 102 8.01 -11.39 -0.29
C PRO A 102 9.21 -10.60 -0.79
N GLU A 103 9.80 -11.01 -1.92
CA GLU A 103 10.94 -10.35 -2.55
C GLU A 103 10.56 -9.13 -3.42
N GLY A 104 9.28 -8.74 -3.48
CA GLY A 104 8.83 -7.66 -4.37
C GLY A 104 9.49 -6.29 -4.13
N TRP A 105 10.15 -6.09 -2.99
CA TRP A 105 10.97 -4.90 -2.71
C TRP A 105 12.26 -4.85 -3.55
N GLN A 106 12.76 -6.00 -4.01
CA GLN A 106 14.01 -6.10 -4.78
C GLN A 106 13.89 -5.49 -6.18
N VAL A 107 12.68 -5.40 -6.71
CA VAL A 107 12.42 -4.84 -8.04
C VAL A 107 12.12 -3.35 -8.03
N ARG A 108 12.21 -2.69 -6.86
CA ARG A 108 11.97 -1.24 -6.72
C ARG A 108 12.82 -0.41 -7.70
N ASP A 109 14.10 -0.74 -7.85
CA ASP A 109 15.01 -0.02 -8.75
C ASP A 109 14.59 -0.12 -10.24
N THR A 110 13.74 -1.08 -10.58
CA THR A 110 13.13 -1.23 -11.92
C THR A 110 11.76 -0.57 -11.99
N VAL A 111 10.92 -0.71 -10.96
CA VAL A 111 9.53 -0.23 -10.95
C VAL A 111 9.43 1.27 -10.68
N GLU A 112 10.25 1.82 -9.78
CA GLU A 112 10.20 3.23 -9.40
C GLU A 112 10.49 4.19 -10.57
N PRO A 113 11.48 3.94 -11.45
CA PRO A 113 11.66 4.75 -12.65
C PRO A 113 10.41 4.81 -13.54
N ILE A 114 9.74 3.67 -13.74
CA ILE A 114 8.49 3.59 -14.54
C ILE A 114 7.40 4.41 -13.87
N LEU A 115 7.22 4.28 -12.56
CA LEU A 115 6.26 5.07 -11.80
C LEU A 115 6.50 6.57 -11.97
N ARG A 116 7.76 7.01 -11.96
CA ARG A 116 8.16 8.41 -12.13
C ARG A 116 7.90 8.97 -13.53
N GLU A 117 7.69 8.13 -14.54
CA GLU A 117 7.26 8.60 -15.87
C GLU A 117 5.81 9.10 -15.86
N TYR A 118 4.97 8.56 -14.97
CA TYR A 118 3.54 8.87 -14.88
C TYR A 118 3.16 9.70 -13.65
N ALA A 119 3.98 9.67 -12.60
CA ALA A 119 3.66 10.26 -11.30
C ALA A 119 4.52 11.47 -10.96
N GLN A 120 3.93 12.39 -10.19
CA GLN A 120 4.68 13.43 -9.50
C GLN A 120 4.95 13.02 -8.05
N THR A 121 6.17 13.27 -7.57
CA THR A 121 6.46 13.14 -6.14
C THR A 121 5.79 14.28 -5.37
N GLN A 122 5.02 13.93 -4.36
CA GLN A 122 4.37 14.87 -3.45
C GLN A 122 4.66 14.49 -2.01
N ASN A 123 4.48 15.44 -1.09
CA ASN A 123 4.58 15.21 0.34
C ASN A 123 3.19 15.14 0.95
N TRP A 124 2.78 13.95 1.35
CA TRP A 124 1.53 13.75 2.08
C TRP A 124 1.66 14.19 3.52
N LEU A 125 0.73 15.05 3.96
CA LEU A 125 0.57 15.35 5.37
C LEU A 125 -0.13 14.18 6.06
N VAL A 126 0.57 13.55 6.99
CA VAL A 126 0.04 12.54 7.89
C VAL A 126 -0.25 13.19 9.24
N LYS A 127 -1.43 12.93 9.78
CA LYS A 127 -1.85 13.42 11.10
C LYS A 127 -2.63 12.36 11.86
N PHE A 128 -2.36 12.24 13.14
CA PHE A 128 -3.12 11.43 14.08
C PHE A 128 -3.84 12.37 15.05
N ASP A 129 -5.18 12.33 15.04
CA ASP A 129 -6.05 13.15 15.89
C ASP A 129 -6.77 12.22 16.88
N GLU A 130 -6.09 11.91 18.00
CA GLU A 130 -6.58 10.96 19.01
C GLU A 130 -7.90 11.43 19.63
N ASP A 131 -8.04 12.72 19.90
CA ASP A 131 -9.26 13.32 20.47
C ASP A 131 -10.49 13.06 19.59
N LYS A 132 -10.31 13.09 18.27
CA LYS A 132 -11.39 12.81 17.30
C LYS A 132 -11.43 11.36 16.84
N GLY A 133 -10.42 10.55 17.19
CA GLY A 133 -10.27 9.19 16.71
C GLY A 133 -9.96 9.08 15.21
N LEU A 134 -9.28 10.06 14.62
CA LEU A 134 -9.06 10.17 13.17
C LEU A 134 -7.59 10.02 12.76
N VAL A 135 -7.35 9.24 11.71
CA VAL A 135 -6.05 9.11 11.04
C VAL A 135 -6.16 9.74 9.66
N HIS A 136 -5.30 10.71 9.38
CA HIS A 136 -5.21 11.40 8.11
C HIS A 136 -3.99 10.92 7.35
N LEU A 137 -4.19 10.42 6.14
CA LEU A 137 -3.16 10.08 5.16
C LEU A 137 -3.38 10.97 3.93
N GLY A 138 -2.76 12.14 3.90
CA GLY A 138 -3.09 13.18 2.92
C GLY A 138 -4.56 13.59 3.03
N GLU A 139 -5.30 13.45 1.93
CA GLU A 139 -6.73 13.79 1.86
C GLU A 139 -7.64 12.66 2.37
N TYR A 140 -7.07 11.47 2.61
CA TYR A 140 -7.81 10.31 3.07
C TYR A 140 -7.91 10.28 4.59
N ILE A 141 -9.15 10.24 5.10
CA ILE A 141 -9.43 10.20 6.54
C ILE A 141 -9.98 8.83 6.88
N PHE A 142 -9.41 8.20 7.89
CA PHE A 142 -9.83 6.90 8.42
C PHE A 142 -10.15 7.04 9.91
N ASP A 143 -11.13 6.25 10.37
CA ASP A 143 -11.21 5.95 11.80
C ASP A 143 -10.20 4.84 12.16
N ARG A 144 -10.07 4.55 13.45
CA ARG A 144 -9.17 3.50 13.93
C ARG A 144 -9.45 2.12 13.30
N PRO A 145 -10.70 1.64 13.17
CA PRO A 145 -11.00 0.40 12.45
C PRO A 145 -10.58 0.42 10.97
N GLY A 146 -10.90 1.48 10.22
CA GLY A 146 -10.53 1.58 8.81
C GLY A 146 -9.02 1.62 8.61
N PHE A 147 -8.29 2.33 9.47
CA PHE A 147 -6.82 2.33 9.43
C PHE A 147 -6.24 0.95 9.75
N ARG A 148 -6.82 0.24 10.72
CA ARG A 148 -6.45 -1.15 11.03
C ARG A 148 -6.64 -2.08 9.83
N GLU A 149 -7.71 -1.91 9.06
CA GLU A 149 -7.95 -2.73 7.86
C GLU A 149 -6.82 -2.59 6.83
N LEU A 150 -6.22 -1.40 6.70
CA LEU A 150 -5.07 -1.18 5.82
C LEU A 150 -3.84 -1.96 6.33
N LEU A 151 -3.58 -1.91 7.64
CA LEU A 151 -2.46 -2.65 8.25
C LEU A 151 -2.65 -4.16 8.16
N ASP A 152 -3.86 -4.65 8.45
CA ASP A 152 -4.22 -6.06 8.36
C ASP A 152 -4.14 -6.56 6.90
N TYR A 153 -4.49 -5.71 5.92
CA TYR A 153 -4.30 -6.02 4.51
C TYR A 153 -2.82 -6.23 4.18
N VAL A 154 -1.94 -5.30 4.56
CA VAL A 154 -0.50 -5.40 4.27
C VAL A 154 0.12 -6.59 5.01
N TRP A 155 -0.25 -6.82 6.27
CA TRP A 155 0.21 -7.97 7.05
C TRP A 155 -0.09 -9.30 6.35
N ARG A 156 -1.29 -9.45 5.79
CA ARG A 156 -1.70 -10.67 5.10
C ARG A 156 -1.03 -10.87 3.75
N GLY A 157 -0.43 -9.84 3.17
CA GLY A 157 0.07 -9.84 1.78
C GLY A 157 -1.04 -9.55 0.78
N GLY A 158 -2.03 -8.77 1.23
CA GLY A 158 -3.25 -8.47 0.50
C GLY A 158 -4.05 -9.72 0.15
N MET A 159 -4.73 -9.64 -0.99
CA MET A 159 -5.29 -10.80 -1.69
C MET A 159 -4.49 -10.93 -2.97
N PRO A 160 -3.61 -11.93 -3.11
CA PRO A 160 -3.84 -13.34 -2.75
C PRO A 160 -3.07 -13.89 -1.52
N MET A 161 -2.59 -13.01 -0.63
CA MET A 161 -1.70 -13.30 0.50
C MET A 161 -0.24 -13.55 0.11
N TRP A 162 0.67 -13.47 1.08
CA TRP A 162 2.08 -13.79 0.88
C TRP A 162 2.29 -15.22 0.40
N ARG A 163 3.28 -15.42 -0.50
CA ARG A 163 3.77 -16.74 -0.86
C ARG A 163 4.19 -17.48 0.41
N ASP A 164 3.79 -18.75 0.51
CA ASP A 164 4.05 -19.63 1.66
C ASP A 164 3.55 -19.10 3.03
N ASN A 165 2.70 -18.06 3.04
CA ASN A 165 2.34 -17.28 4.22
C ASN A 165 3.55 -16.67 4.95
N ASP A 166 4.62 -16.36 4.20
CA ASP A 166 5.87 -15.84 4.75
C ASP A 166 6.04 -14.34 4.41
N PRO A 167 5.56 -13.40 5.25
CA PRO A 167 5.71 -11.97 5.00
C PRO A 167 7.19 -11.55 5.03
N PRO A 168 7.63 -10.57 4.24
CA PRO A 168 9.00 -10.09 4.29
C PRO A 168 9.34 -9.41 5.63
N GLN A 169 10.65 -9.30 5.92
CA GLN A 169 11.13 -8.80 7.21
C GLN A 169 10.55 -7.44 7.60
N TYR A 170 10.46 -6.48 6.66
CA TYR A 170 9.93 -5.15 6.95
C TYR A 170 8.46 -5.18 7.41
N VAL A 171 7.66 -6.14 6.93
CA VAL A 171 6.27 -6.34 7.36
C VAL A 171 6.23 -6.97 8.76
N ARG A 172 7.06 -7.97 9.03
CA ARG A 172 7.16 -8.59 10.37
C ARG A 172 7.54 -7.57 11.43
N GLU A 173 8.55 -6.75 11.15
CA GLU A 173 9.03 -5.71 12.06
C GLU A 173 7.98 -4.63 12.31
N MET A 174 7.26 -4.21 11.27
CA MET A 174 6.13 -3.28 11.42
C MET A 174 5.07 -3.86 12.36
N ILE A 175 4.64 -5.10 12.13
CA ILE A 175 3.57 -5.70 12.92
C ILE A 175 3.97 -5.97 14.36
N GLU A 176 5.22 -6.34 14.60
CA GLU A 176 5.73 -6.46 15.96
C GLU A 176 5.66 -5.11 16.69
N ALA A 177 6.14 -4.04 16.06
CA ALA A 177 6.07 -2.69 16.63
C ALA A 177 4.62 -2.26 16.91
N VAL A 178 3.70 -2.52 15.98
CA VAL A 178 2.26 -2.21 16.13
C VAL A 178 1.65 -2.98 17.31
N ARG A 179 1.96 -4.28 17.44
CA ARG A 179 1.41 -5.14 18.52
C ARG A 179 1.86 -4.70 19.90
N THR A 180 3.12 -4.28 20.03
CA THR A 180 3.68 -3.85 21.32
C THR A 180 3.43 -2.37 21.62
N SER A 181 2.86 -1.62 20.67
CA SER A 181 2.72 -0.18 20.79
C SER A 181 1.74 0.22 21.90
N PRO A 182 2.16 1.06 22.86
CA PRO A 182 1.26 1.66 23.83
C PRO A 182 0.53 2.88 23.27
N HIS A 183 0.75 3.27 22.01
CA HIS A 183 0.25 4.51 21.45
C HIS A 183 -1.04 4.31 20.64
N TRP A 184 -1.98 5.23 20.79
CA TRP A 184 -3.09 5.32 19.84
C TRP A 184 -2.51 5.64 18.44
N PRO A 185 -3.04 5.11 17.32
CA PRO A 185 -4.18 4.21 17.22
C PRO A 185 -3.81 2.71 17.35
N PHE A 186 -2.52 2.39 17.50
CA PHE A 186 -1.93 1.06 17.39
C PHE A 186 -2.22 0.09 18.55
N GLN A 187 -2.52 0.60 19.74
CA GLN A 187 -2.87 -0.23 20.90
C GLN A 187 -3.87 -1.35 20.52
N GLY A 188 -3.57 -2.62 20.78
CA GLY A 188 -4.50 -3.73 20.47
C GLY A 188 -4.85 -3.91 18.98
N MET A 189 -4.07 -3.33 18.05
CA MET A 189 -4.16 -3.61 16.62
C MET A 189 -3.51 -4.94 16.24
N CYS A 190 -3.92 -5.46 15.08
CA CYS A 190 -3.46 -6.69 14.44
C CYS A 190 -3.71 -7.98 15.22
N ARG A 191 -4.50 -8.89 14.63
CA ARG A 191 -4.77 -10.20 15.25
C ARG A 191 -3.53 -11.10 15.15
N THR A 192 -3.37 -12.02 16.10
CA THR A 192 -2.61 -13.25 15.86
C THR A 192 -3.44 -14.10 14.90
N TYR A 193 -2.90 -14.37 13.71
CA TYR A 193 -3.47 -15.28 12.72
C TYR A 193 -2.73 -16.61 12.79
#